data_AF-A0A6C0I1Z4-F1
#
_entry.id   AF-A0A6C0I1Z4-F1
#
_cell.length_a   1.000
_cell.length_b   1.000
_cell.length_c   1.000
_cell.angle_alpha   90.00
_cell.angle_beta   90.00
_cell.angle_gamma   90.00
#
_symmetry.space_group_name_H-M   'P 1'
#
loop_
_entity.id
_entity.type
_entity.pdbx_description
1 polymer ?
#
loop_
_entity_poly.entity_id
_entity_poly.type
_entity_poly.pdbx_seq_one_letter_code
_entity_poly.pdbx_strand_id
1 'polypeptide(L)'
;MEENVETSSEKLKESDGGPTLLSPEDYTRRLSELRKKTNNPLFKNKLIRDLSESSDMKKFLDSKDIQFETLSEFTHGGFIDKYTQDELYQRIGSICGSDVGRRYRANSLDAAIFSMNPTFDILFLRSKAGDKILGFIIAELGECAKEPNVYAVNLICSQSGLGKLLLGACLYCIKYNDDVSEKRCILELAHAYKNTPGFFMYTKLGFNLDDSLIGEEGVCFDDFLHLPMSVTMNGDKFTQQYFVDMMVRSDFKQADVVDPSGIYDLGLPKKESEDGGKSSAIQKEMVKLANILRKIKVFGTKYIIFPQDEWEIIKEMPFAKKSIFINKPRSQPNFSKKVNAKPELVEPLLDEMGRDFDKLKRDYMRSKGIDIPLTPTAQLEVIPKAEEELILAETVALPTTPSETLKKTTQKQLITMSMMPRRTTRTRKTTSKHKTPTSKQRTPSKRRRTPSKQKTPSKQKTPSKKTPTSKRSHDDMRTIRTIRTYNTRKRTQATQAGL
;
A
#
# COMPACT_ATOMS: atom_id res chain seq x y z
N MET A 1 -46.39 -25.29 -10.65
CA MET A 1 -45.54 -24.39 -11.44
C MET A 1 -44.53 -23.84 -10.47
N GLU A 2 -43.32 -24.40 -10.47
CA GLU A 2 -42.21 -23.92 -9.64
C GLU A 2 -41.28 -23.14 -10.58
N GLU A 3 -41.10 -21.85 -10.29
CA GLU A 3 -40.33 -20.95 -11.13
C GLU A 3 -38.90 -20.86 -10.59
N ASN A 4 -37.97 -21.55 -11.25
CA ASN A 4 -36.55 -21.52 -10.89
C ASN A 4 -35.97 -20.15 -11.20
N VAL A 5 -35.81 -19.31 -10.18
CA VAL A 5 -35.09 -18.03 -10.27
C VAL A 5 -33.60 -18.32 -10.26
N GLU A 6 -33.04 -18.54 -11.45
CA GLU A 6 -31.61 -18.74 -11.68
C GLU A 6 -30.88 -17.40 -11.46
N THR A 7 -30.14 -17.29 -10.34
CA THR A 7 -29.38 -16.08 -10.00
C THR A 7 -28.08 -16.01 -10.80
N SER A 8 -28.17 -15.41 -11.98
CA SER A 8 -27.03 -15.09 -12.82
C SER A 8 -26.11 -14.06 -12.16
N SER A 9 -25.07 -14.55 -11.47
CA SER A 9 -23.90 -13.72 -11.15
C SER A 9 -23.21 -13.33 -12.46
N GLU A 10 -23.46 -12.12 -12.94
CA GLU A 10 -22.76 -11.54 -14.08
C GLU A 10 -21.27 -11.38 -13.75
N LYS A 11 -20.49 -12.43 -14.01
CA LYS A 11 -19.08 -12.26 -14.33
C LYS A 11 -19.03 -11.44 -15.61
N LEU A 12 -18.76 -10.14 -15.47
CA LEU A 12 -18.28 -9.30 -16.55
C LEU A 12 -17.21 -10.08 -17.31
N LYS A 13 -17.56 -10.52 -18.52
CA LYS A 13 -16.57 -11.05 -19.45
C LYS A 13 -15.77 -9.84 -19.90
N GLU A 14 -14.62 -9.62 -19.27
CA GLU A 14 -13.57 -8.83 -19.90
C GLU A 14 -13.42 -9.36 -21.33
N SER A 15 -13.67 -8.50 -22.32
CA SER A 15 -13.38 -8.85 -23.70
C SER A 15 -11.89 -9.17 -23.79
N ASP A 16 -11.55 -10.23 -24.51
CA ASP A 16 -10.22 -10.88 -24.57
C ASP A 16 -9.12 -10.02 -25.25
N GLY A 17 -9.18 -8.69 -25.09
CA GLY A 17 -8.19 -7.71 -25.50
C GLY A 17 -6.91 -7.85 -24.69
N GLY A 18 -6.11 -8.86 -25.04
CA GLY A 18 -4.70 -8.94 -24.69
C GLY A 18 -3.88 -7.81 -25.32
N PRO A 19 -2.56 -7.75 -25.04
CA PRO A 19 -1.67 -6.79 -25.68
C PRO A 19 -1.75 -6.90 -27.21
N THR A 20 -1.68 -5.75 -27.89
CA THR A 20 -1.42 -5.72 -29.33
C THR A 20 0.01 -6.20 -29.55
N LEU A 21 0.17 -7.46 -29.96
CA LEU A 21 1.48 -8.01 -30.32
C LEU A 21 1.94 -7.39 -31.65
N LEU A 22 3.17 -6.88 -31.64
CA LEU A 22 3.86 -6.38 -32.83
C LEU A 22 4.22 -7.55 -33.77
N SER A 23 4.36 -7.28 -35.06
CA SER A 23 5.03 -8.22 -35.96
C SER A 23 6.49 -8.44 -35.49
N PRO A 24 7.12 -9.60 -35.78
CA PRO A 24 8.54 -9.82 -35.46
C PRO A 24 9.47 -8.74 -36.02
N GLU A 25 9.14 -8.21 -37.19
CA GLU A 25 9.85 -7.12 -37.88
C GLU A 25 9.66 -5.78 -37.14
N ASP A 26 8.43 -5.43 -36.77
CA ASP A 26 8.13 -4.21 -36.00
C ASP A 26 8.75 -4.27 -34.60
N TYR A 27 8.69 -5.42 -33.93
CA TYR A 27 9.33 -5.68 -32.64
C TYR A 27 10.85 -5.46 -32.73
N THR A 28 11.51 -6.09 -33.71
CA THR A 28 12.95 -5.94 -33.93
C THR A 28 13.33 -4.50 -34.26
N ARG A 29 12.54 -3.82 -35.10
CA ARG A 29 12.72 -2.38 -35.40
C ARG A 29 12.59 -1.56 -34.12
N ARG A 30 11.58 -1.83 -33.29
CA ARG A 30 11.30 -1.08 -32.05
C ARG A 30 12.39 -1.26 -31.01
N LEU A 31 12.95 -2.46 -30.85
CA LEU A 31 14.13 -2.69 -30.00
C LEU A 31 15.36 -1.90 -30.48
N SER A 32 15.57 -1.80 -31.79
CA SER A 32 16.65 -0.99 -32.39
C SER A 32 16.45 0.51 -32.17
N GLU A 33 15.20 1.00 -32.25
CA GLU A 33 14.85 2.40 -31.94
C GLU A 33 15.02 2.70 -30.44
N LEU A 34 14.54 1.80 -29.58
CA LEU A 34 14.60 1.93 -28.12
C LEU A 34 16.04 2.06 -27.62
N ARG A 35 16.95 1.20 -28.08
CA ARG A 35 18.40 1.27 -27.78
C ARG A 35 19.00 2.65 -28.09
N LYS A 36 18.64 3.24 -29.22
CA LYS A 36 19.11 4.59 -29.61
C LYS A 36 18.50 5.71 -28.77
N LYS A 37 17.35 5.45 -28.13
CA LYS A 37 16.54 6.43 -27.39
C LYS A 37 16.67 6.36 -25.87
N THR A 38 17.43 5.43 -25.27
CA THR A 38 17.47 5.24 -23.80
C THR A 38 18.23 6.34 -23.03
N ASN A 39 17.88 7.60 -23.25
CA ASN A 39 18.00 8.66 -22.24
C ASN A 39 16.73 8.60 -21.37
N ASN A 40 16.68 7.59 -20.50
CA ASN A 40 15.65 7.45 -19.49
C ASN A 40 15.61 8.71 -18.60
N PRO A 41 14.50 9.45 -18.53
CA PRO A 41 14.48 10.74 -17.86
C PRO A 41 14.55 10.60 -16.33
N LEU A 42 14.07 9.49 -15.74
CA LEU A 42 14.03 9.30 -14.30
C LEU A 42 15.14 8.35 -13.80
N PHE A 43 15.15 7.12 -14.29
CA PHE A 43 16.02 6.04 -13.83
C PHE A 43 17.39 6.07 -14.51
N LYS A 44 18.13 7.17 -14.33
CA LYS A 44 19.49 7.32 -14.86
C LYS A 44 20.44 6.27 -14.27
N ASN A 45 21.18 5.56 -15.12
CA ASN A 45 22.15 4.52 -14.73
C ASN A 45 23.13 5.01 -13.65
N LYS A 46 23.59 6.27 -13.73
CA LYS A 46 24.45 6.89 -12.71
C LYS A 46 23.78 6.89 -11.33
N LEU A 47 22.54 7.36 -11.21
CA LEU A 47 21.84 7.44 -9.92
C LEU A 47 21.55 6.06 -9.34
N ILE A 48 21.14 5.11 -10.19
CA ILE A 48 20.89 3.73 -9.76
C ILE A 48 22.20 3.06 -9.30
N ARG A 49 23.33 3.31 -9.97
CA ARG A 49 24.65 2.85 -9.52
C ARG A 49 25.06 3.52 -8.21
N ASP A 50 25.00 4.85 -8.11
CA ASP A 50 25.41 5.62 -6.93
C ASP A 50 24.57 5.21 -5.69
N LEU A 51 23.29 4.85 -5.86
CA LEU A 51 22.46 4.20 -4.85
C LEU A 51 22.93 2.78 -4.53
N SER A 52 23.11 1.94 -5.54
CA SER A 52 23.46 0.52 -5.41
C SER A 52 24.84 0.28 -4.80
N GLU A 53 25.78 1.21 -5.00
CA GLU A 53 27.15 1.13 -4.49
C GLU A 53 27.30 1.68 -3.06
N SER A 54 26.29 2.37 -2.53
CA SER A 54 26.28 2.80 -1.13
C SER A 54 26.40 1.62 -0.16
N SER A 55 27.21 1.75 0.90
CA SER A 55 27.67 0.64 1.76
C SER A 55 26.55 -0.32 2.19
N ASP A 56 25.48 0.21 2.78
CA ASP A 56 24.41 -0.61 3.34
C ASP A 56 23.48 -1.18 2.26
N MET A 57 23.23 -0.43 1.18
CA MET A 57 22.47 -0.90 0.03
C MET A 57 23.21 -2.03 -0.68
N LYS A 58 24.49 -1.83 -1.01
CA LYS A 58 25.35 -2.83 -1.66
C LYS A 58 25.36 -4.13 -0.87
N LYS A 59 25.64 -4.05 0.44
CA LYS A 59 25.62 -5.18 1.36
C LYS A 59 24.26 -5.89 1.39
N PHE A 60 23.15 -5.14 1.36
CA PHE A 60 21.81 -5.72 1.31
C PHE A 60 21.53 -6.42 -0.02
N LEU A 61 21.78 -5.76 -1.16
CA LEU A 61 21.62 -6.29 -2.51
C LEU A 61 22.45 -7.57 -2.71
N ASP A 62 23.73 -7.55 -2.31
CA ASP A 62 24.63 -8.70 -2.32
C ASP A 62 24.10 -9.84 -1.43
N SER A 63 23.62 -9.55 -0.22
CA SER A 63 23.07 -10.57 0.70
C SER A 63 21.78 -11.23 0.21
N LYS A 64 21.15 -10.67 -0.82
CA LYS A 64 19.92 -11.17 -1.45
C LYS A 64 20.14 -11.78 -2.83
N ASP A 65 21.35 -11.70 -3.38
CA ASP A 65 21.65 -12.00 -4.78
C ASP A 65 20.78 -11.19 -5.75
N ILE A 66 20.58 -9.89 -5.49
CA ILE A 66 19.73 -9.04 -6.34
C ILE A 66 20.44 -7.78 -6.82
N GLN A 67 20.00 -7.22 -7.95
CA GLN A 67 20.45 -5.93 -8.47
C GLN A 67 19.29 -5.16 -9.09
N PHE A 68 19.40 -3.84 -9.08
CA PHE A 68 18.60 -2.98 -9.95
C PHE A 68 19.12 -3.05 -11.38
N GLU A 69 18.24 -2.80 -12.36
CA GLU A 69 18.61 -2.65 -13.78
C GLU A 69 17.64 -1.64 -14.41
N THR A 70 18.18 -0.62 -15.09
CA THR A 70 17.37 0.39 -15.80
C THR A 70 16.86 -0.16 -17.14
N LEU A 71 15.87 0.49 -17.79
CA LEU A 71 15.49 0.11 -19.16
C LEU A 71 16.67 0.22 -20.15
N SER A 72 17.59 1.16 -19.95
CA SER A 72 18.82 1.27 -20.75
C SER A 72 19.71 0.02 -20.61
N GLU A 73 19.99 -0.39 -19.37
CA GLU A 73 20.78 -1.59 -19.08
C GLU A 73 20.06 -2.86 -19.56
N PHE A 74 18.75 -2.99 -19.31
CA PHE A 74 17.91 -4.12 -19.71
C PHE A 74 17.90 -4.35 -21.25
N THR A 75 17.88 -3.26 -22.01
CA THR A 75 17.84 -3.30 -23.49
C THR A 75 19.22 -3.48 -24.12
N HIS A 76 20.30 -3.05 -23.48
CA HIS A 76 21.68 -3.24 -23.95
C HIS A 76 22.33 -4.55 -23.45
N GLY A 77 21.89 -5.06 -22.30
CA GLY A 77 22.38 -6.29 -21.67
C GLY A 77 21.94 -7.59 -22.35
N GLY A 78 21.31 -7.52 -23.54
CA GLY A 78 20.89 -8.68 -24.32
C GLY A 78 19.78 -9.52 -23.69
N PHE A 79 19.13 -9.07 -22.62
CA PHE A 79 18.02 -9.79 -22.00
C PHE A 79 16.80 -9.82 -22.93
N ILE A 80 16.47 -8.66 -23.50
CA ILE A 80 15.27 -8.45 -24.30
C ILE A 80 15.28 -9.22 -25.63
N ASP A 81 16.47 -9.53 -26.18
CA ASP A 81 16.61 -10.29 -27.43
C ASP A 81 16.38 -11.81 -27.25
N LYS A 82 16.40 -12.32 -26.00
CA LYS A 82 16.21 -13.75 -25.70
C LYS A 82 14.76 -14.21 -25.84
N TYR A 83 13.82 -13.27 -25.98
CA TYR A 83 12.40 -13.48 -25.79
C TYR A 83 11.57 -12.72 -26.83
N THR A 84 10.47 -13.34 -27.25
CA THR A 84 9.39 -12.65 -27.97
C THR A 84 8.65 -11.67 -27.06
N GLN A 85 7.89 -10.74 -27.64
CA GLN A 85 7.10 -9.76 -26.89
C GLN A 85 6.11 -10.42 -25.90
N ASP A 86 5.44 -11.51 -26.32
CA ASP A 86 4.52 -12.25 -25.45
C ASP A 86 5.27 -12.97 -24.31
N GLU A 87 6.41 -13.60 -24.58
CA GLU A 87 7.23 -14.19 -23.52
C GLU A 87 7.73 -13.17 -22.50
N LEU A 88 8.04 -11.94 -22.93
CA LEU A 88 8.36 -10.83 -22.02
C LEU A 88 7.16 -10.42 -21.18
N TYR A 89 5.98 -10.25 -21.78
CA TYR A 89 4.76 -9.96 -21.03
C TYR A 89 4.41 -11.05 -20.01
N GLN A 90 4.62 -12.32 -20.35
CA GLN A 90 4.46 -13.43 -19.42
C GLN A 90 5.53 -13.41 -18.31
N ARG A 91 6.81 -13.22 -18.65
CA ARG A 91 7.93 -13.22 -17.67
C ARG A 91 7.89 -12.04 -16.70
N ILE A 92 7.61 -10.84 -17.19
CA ILE A 92 7.51 -9.63 -16.37
C ILE A 92 6.16 -9.59 -15.66
N GLY A 93 5.07 -9.76 -16.40
CA GLY A 93 3.70 -9.62 -15.90
C GLY A 93 3.25 -10.73 -14.94
N SER A 94 3.89 -11.90 -14.92
CA SER A 94 3.62 -12.96 -13.92
C SER A 94 4.10 -12.63 -12.50
N ILE A 95 4.91 -11.58 -12.33
CA ILE A 95 5.33 -11.08 -11.02
C ILE A 95 4.18 -10.31 -10.34
N CYS A 96 3.31 -9.70 -11.13
CA CYS A 96 2.07 -9.13 -10.63
C CYS A 96 1.10 -10.25 -10.25
N GLY A 97 0.43 -10.11 -9.11
CA GLY A 97 -0.60 -11.05 -8.66
C GLY A 97 -1.78 -11.15 -9.64
N SER A 98 -2.67 -12.11 -9.39
CA SER A 98 -3.95 -12.27 -10.10
C SER A 98 -4.79 -11.00 -10.11
N ASP A 99 -4.63 -10.18 -9.08
CA ASP A 99 -5.51 -9.05 -8.76
C ASP A 99 -5.21 -7.82 -9.63
N VAL A 100 -4.04 -7.78 -10.28
CA VAL A 100 -3.72 -6.76 -11.29
C VAL A 100 -4.16 -7.28 -12.66
N GLY A 101 -5.24 -6.69 -13.19
CA GLY A 101 -5.89 -7.09 -14.44
C GLY A 101 -4.92 -7.24 -15.60
N ARG A 102 -5.03 -8.35 -16.36
CA ARG A 102 -4.07 -8.73 -17.41
C ARG A 102 -3.87 -7.60 -18.42
N ARG A 103 -4.95 -6.96 -18.85
CA ARG A 103 -4.96 -5.86 -19.83
C ARG A 103 -4.23 -4.63 -19.29
N TYR A 104 -4.46 -4.24 -18.04
CA TYR A 104 -3.75 -3.11 -17.41
C TYR A 104 -2.24 -3.32 -17.42
N ARG A 105 -1.76 -4.48 -16.94
CA ARG A 105 -0.34 -4.81 -16.96
C ARG A 105 0.28 -4.80 -18.36
N ALA A 106 -0.44 -5.36 -19.32
CA ALA A 106 -0.02 -5.41 -20.70
C ALA A 106 0.14 -3.99 -21.28
N ASN A 107 -0.84 -3.12 -21.03
CA ASN A 107 -0.80 -1.72 -21.45
C ASN A 107 0.33 -0.93 -20.76
N SER A 108 0.51 -1.04 -19.44
CA SER A 108 1.60 -0.34 -18.73
C SER A 108 2.99 -0.82 -19.21
N LEU A 109 3.16 -2.12 -19.44
CA LEU A 109 4.42 -2.66 -19.98
C LEU A 109 4.64 -2.27 -21.44
N ASP A 110 3.59 -2.22 -22.27
CA ASP A 110 3.69 -1.68 -23.63
C ASP A 110 4.11 -0.21 -23.59
N ALA A 111 3.42 0.62 -22.80
CA ALA A 111 3.73 2.02 -22.59
C ALA A 111 5.20 2.23 -22.17
N ALA A 112 5.67 1.51 -21.16
CA ALA A 112 7.01 1.69 -20.61
C ALA A 112 8.17 1.07 -21.41
N ILE A 113 7.92 0.02 -22.20
CA ILE A 113 8.99 -0.71 -22.91
C ILE A 113 8.90 -0.52 -24.44
N PHE A 114 7.72 -0.68 -25.04
CA PHE A 114 7.58 -0.82 -26.49
C PHE A 114 7.01 0.44 -27.17
N SER A 115 6.19 1.23 -26.49
CA SER A 115 5.60 2.44 -27.06
C SER A 115 6.64 3.55 -27.31
N MET A 116 7.78 3.52 -26.62
CA MET A 116 8.78 4.60 -26.56
C MET A 116 8.19 5.95 -26.13
N ASN A 117 7.14 5.94 -25.30
CA ASN A 117 6.60 7.14 -24.71
C ASN A 117 7.62 7.74 -23.72
N PRO A 118 8.13 8.98 -23.95
CA PRO A 118 9.15 9.58 -23.09
C PRO A 118 8.65 9.95 -21.69
N THR A 119 7.34 9.90 -21.42
CA THR A 119 6.82 10.11 -20.06
C THR A 119 6.97 8.88 -19.17
N PHE A 120 7.04 7.68 -19.75
CA PHE A 120 7.17 6.43 -19.00
C PHE A 120 8.63 6.04 -18.83
N ASP A 121 8.97 5.55 -17.64
CA ASP A 121 10.26 4.95 -17.33
C ASP A 121 10.04 3.69 -16.47
N ILE A 122 10.95 2.71 -16.57
CA ILE A 122 10.84 1.44 -15.84
C ILE A 122 12.18 1.04 -15.22
N LEU A 123 12.12 0.69 -13.93
CA LEU A 123 13.22 0.14 -13.15
C LEU A 123 12.91 -1.31 -12.79
N PHE A 124 13.82 -2.21 -13.13
CA PHE A 124 13.72 -3.63 -12.81
C PHE A 124 14.53 -3.96 -11.55
N LEU A 125 14.11 -5.02 -10.86
CA LEU A 125 14.87 -5.70 -9.82
C LEU A 125 15.04 -7.16 -10.25
N ARG A 126 16.28 -7.63 -10.37
CA ARG A 126 16.63 -8.96 -10.88
C ARG A 126 17.52 -9.74 -9.91
N SER A 127 17.57 -11.06 -10.07
CA SER A 127 18.61 -11.88 -9.46
C SER A 127 19.95 -11.69 -10.19
N LYS A 128 21.07 -11.74 -9.48
CA LYS A 128 22.41 -11.70 -10.10
C LYS A 128 22.80 -13.05 -10.69
N ALA A 129 22.37 -14.16 -10.08
CA ALA A 129 22.65 -15.52 -10.53
C ALA A 129 21.84 -15.97 -11.77
N GLY A 130 20.98 -15.14 -12.38
CA GLY A 130 20.32 -15.51 -13.63
C GLY A 130 19.28 -14.52 -14.19
N ASP A 131 18.63 -14.94 -15.28
CA ASP A 131 17.63 -14.15 -16.03
C ASP A 131 16.25 -14.08 -15.33
N LYS A 132 16.21 -14.05 -13.99
CA LYS A 132 14.96 -13.95 -13.22
C LYS A 132 14.69 -12.51 -12.79
N ILE A 133 13.60 -11.94 -13.29
CA ILE A 133 13.03 -10.69 -12.80
C ILE A 133 12.26 -10.97 -11.50
N LEU A 134 12.49 -10.14 -10.50
CA LEU A 134 11.97 -10.27 -9.14
C LEU A 134 10.95 -9.17 -8.81
N GLY A 135 11.01 -8.06 -9.54
CA GLY A 135 10.02 -6.99 -9.53
C GLY A 135 10.36 -5.91 -10.53
N PHE A 136 9.42 -4.98 -10.71
CA PHE A 136 9.59 -3.78 -11.51
C PHE A 136 8.70 -2.65 -10.96
N ILE A 137 9.08 -1.41 -11.24
CA ILE A 137 8.24 -0.22 -11.04
C ILE A 137 8.24 0.60 -12.31
N ILE A 138 7.05 1.01 -12.73
CA ILE A 138 6.80 1.93 -13.82
C ILE A 138 6.43 3.27 -13.21
N ALA A 139 7.13 4.31 -13.60
CA ALA A 139 6.82 5.70 -13.26
C ALA A 139 6.42 6.46 -14.52
N GLU A 140 5.47 7.37 -14.38
CA GLU A 140 4.92 8.16 -15.48
C GLU A 140 4.96 9.65 -15.14
N LEU A 141 5.60 10.47 -15.97
CA LEU A 141 5.66 11.91 -15.83
C LEU A 141 4.40 12.57 -16.37
N GLY A 142 3.72 13.37 -15.55
CA GLY A 142 2.57 14.17 -15.99
C GLY A 142 1.30 13.37 -16.28
N GLU A 143 1.16 12.19 -15.67
CA GLU A 143 -0.08 11.42 -15.61
C GLU A 143 -1.22 12.28 -15.03
N CYS A 144 -0.94 13.02 -13.95
CA CYS A 144 -1.84 14.05 -13.45
C CYS A 144 -1.75 15.34 -14.27
N ALA A 145 -2.84 15.73 -14.94
CA ALA A 145 -2.88 16.95 -15.75
C ALA A 145 -2.79 18.26 -14.93
N LYS A 146 -3.19 18.24 -13.64
CA LYS A 146 -2.93 19.38 -12.72
C LYS A 146 -1.45 19.53 -12.35
N GLU A 147 -0.68 18.43 -12.34
CA GLU A 147 0.71 18.38 -11.89
C GLU A 147 1.61 17.79 -13.00
N PRO A 148 1.72 18.43 -14.19
CA PRO A 148 2.33 17.83 -15.38
C PRO A 148 3.85 17.56 -15.26
N ASN A 149 4.51 18.10 -14.23
CA ASN A 149 5.93 17.86 -13.96
C ASN A 149 6.18 16.83 -12.84
N VAL A 150 5.12 16.22 -12.29
CA VAL A 150 5.19 15.26 -11.19
C VAL A 150 5.15 13.83 -11.73
N TYR A 151 5.92 12.94 -11.11
CA TYR A 151 5.90 11.52 -11.42
C TYR A 151 4.82 10.78 -10.62
N ALA A 152 3.93 10.09 -11.32
CA ALA A 152 3.03 9.09 -10.77
C ALA A 152 3.68 7.70 -10.77
N VAL A 153 3.41 6.88 -9.75
CA VAL A 153 3.70 5.44 -9.79
C VAL A 153 2.55 4.74 -10.49
N ASN A 154 2.66 4.55 -11.80
CA ASN A 154 1.65 3.89 -12.64
C ASN A 154 1.47 2.41 -12.22
N LEU A 155 2.54 1.63 -12.13
CA LEU A 155 2.46 0.22 -11.74
C LEU A 155 3.70 -0.27 -11.00
N ILE A 156 3.51 -0.94 -9.87
CA ILE A 156 4.57 -1.63 -9.13
C ILE A 156 4.18 -3.09 -8.88
N CYS A 157 5.06 -4.02 -9.28
CA CYS A 157 4.91 -5.44 -9.03
C CYS A 157 6.21 -6.03 -8.51
N SER A 158 6.14 -6.89 -7.49
CA SER A 158 7.33 -7.49 -6.90
C SER A 158 7.02 -8.77 -6.13
N GLN A 159 8.02 -9.63 -6.00
CA GLN A 159 8.00 -10.70 -5.00
C GLN A 159 7.92 -10.11 -3.59
N SER A 160 7.25 -10.83 -2.69
CA SER A 160 6.89 -10.34 -1.35
C SER A 160 8.06 -9.67 -0.60
N GLY A 161 7.83 -8.43 -0.18
CA GLY A 161 8.79 -7.62 0.59
C GLY A 161 9.84 -6.87 -0.24
N LEU A 162 9.89 -7.02 -1.57
CA LEU A 162 10.85 -6.31 -2.44
C LEU A 162 10.32 -4.97 -2.99
N GLY A 163 9.00 -4.75 -3.02
CA GLY A 163 8.40 -3.51 -3.55
C GLY A 163 8.91 -2.22 -2.91
N LYS A 164 9.24 -2.25 -1.61
CA LYS A 164 9.86 -1.11 -0.92
C LYS A 164 11.22 -0.69 -1.50
N LEU A 165 11.95 -1.60 -2.13
CA LEU A 165 13.24 -1.32 -2.77
C LEU A 165 13.02 -0.53 -4.07
N LEU A 166 12.09 -0.98 -4.89
CA LEU A 166 11.72 -0.35 -6.16
C LEU A 166 11.15 1.05 -5.92
N LEU A 167 10.20 1.18 -4.99
CA LEU A 167 9.62 2.49 -4.65
C LEU A 167 10.64 3.42 -3.98
N GLY A 168 11.49 2.91 -3.08
CA GLY A 168 12.55 3.72 -2.47
C GLY A 168 13.62 4.18 -3.46
N ALA A 169 13.97 3.36 -4.46
CA ALA A 169 14.85 3.74 -5.55
C ALA A 169 14.18 4.78 -6.48
N CYS A 170 12.87 4.66 -6.72
CA CYS A 170 12.11 5.66 -7.47
C CYS A 170 12.11 7.03 -6.77
N LEU A 171 11.78 7.08 -5.47
CA LEU A 171 11.83 8.33 -4.71
C LEU A 171 13.26 8.92 -4.64
N TYR A 172 14.28 8.07 -4.53
CA TYR A 172 15.68 8.51 -4.62
C TYR A 172 15.99 9.14 -5.99
N CYS A 173 15.59 8.51 -7.09
CA CYS A 173 15.76 9.07 -8.43
C CYS A 173 15.03 10.40 -8.59
N ILE A 174 13.77 10.52 -8.17
CA ILE A 174 13.01 11.79 -8.23
C ILE A 174 13.78 12.89 -7.46
N LYS A 175 14.22 12.60 -6.22
CA LYS A 175 14.96 13.56 -5.38
C LYS A 175 16.30 14.00 -5.97
N TYR A 176 17.12 13.07 -6.48
CA TYR A 176 18.52 13.33 -6.87
C TYR A 176 18.76 13.51 -8.37
N ASN A 177 17.74 13.42 -9.20
CA ASN A 177 17.87 13.68 -10.64
C ASN A 177 17.63 15.15 -10.97
N ASP A 178 18.67 15.84 -11.45
CA ASP A 178 18.62 17.28 -11.76
C ASP A 178 17.61 17.65 -12.87
N ASP A 179 17.21 16.70 -13.72
CA ASP A 179 16.24 16.92 -14.81
C ASP A 179 14.78 16.94 -14.29
N VAL A 180 14.55 16.47 -13.06
CA VAL A 180 13.23 16.40 -12.44
C VAL A 180 12.97 17.69 -11.66
N SER A 181 12.19 18.60 -12.22
CA SER A 181 11.92 19.92 -11.63
C SER A 181 11.18 19.83 -10.28
N GLU A 182 10.13 19.03 -10.20
CA GLU A 182 9.31 18.90 -8.99
C GLU A 182 9.72 17.66 -8.18
N LYS A 183 10.23 17.86 -6.95
CA LYS A 183 10.62 16.76 -6.05
C LYS A 183 9.42 16.17 -5.32
N ARG A 184 8.38 15.82 -6.08
CA ARG A 184 7.11 15.26 -5.61
C ARG A 184 6.84 13.96 -6.36
N CYS A 185 6.16 13.04 -5.70
CA CYS A 185 5.69 11.80 -6.31
C CYS A 185 4.27 11.54 -5.83
N ILE A 186 3.40 11.11 -6.75
CA ILE A 186 2.03 10.72 -6.46
C ILE A 186 1.84 9.24 -6.79
N LEU A 187 0.83 8.63 -6.18
CA LEU A 187 0.36 7.31 -6.56
C LEU A 187 -1.10 7.15 -6.22
N GLU A 188 -1.73 6.17 -6.86
CA GLU A 188 -3.06 5.73 -6.55
C GLU A 188 -3.01 4.33 -5.90
N LEU A 189 -3.44 4.22 -4.65
CA LEU A 189 -3.54 2.93 -3.97
C LEU A 189 -4.88 2.27 -4.35
N ALA A 190 -4.79 1.29 -5.25
CA ALA A 190 -5.90 0.44 -5.68
C ALA A 190 -6.67 -0.16 -4.48
N HIS A 191 -8.00 -0.08 -4.55
CA HIS A 191 -8.96 -0.50 -3.51
C HIS A 191 -8.84 0.20 -2.15
N ALA A 192 -8.11 1.32 -2.07
CA ALA A 192 -7.94 2.13 -0.88
C ALA A 192 -7.48 1.30 0.33
N TYR A 193 -8.08 1.47 1.51
CA TYR A 193 -7.67 0.78 2.73
C TYR A 193 -7.81 -0.75 2.66
N LYS A 194 -8.56 -1.32 1.69
CA LYS A 194 -8.63 -2.78 1.44
C LYS A 194 -7.26 -3.33 1.02
N ASN A 195 -6.43 -2.55 0.33
CA ASN A 195 -5.02 -2.88 0.09
C ASN A 195 -4.16 -2.42 1.28
N THR A 196 -4.44 -2.97 2.47
CA THR A 196 -3.76 -2.63 3.71
C THR A 196 -2.23 -2.81 3.64
N PRO A 197 -1.65 -3.87 3.02
CA PRO A 197 -0.20 -3.98 2.86
C PRO A 197 0.40 -2.87 2.01
N GLY A 198 -0.29 -2.46 0.93
CA GLY A 198 0.09 -1.33 0.09
C GLY A 198 0.06 -0.02 0.87
N PHE A 199 -1.05 0.29 1.54
CA PHE A 199 -1.19 1.46 2.41
C PHE A 199 -0.03 1.57 3.41
N PHE A 200 0.17 0.54 4.23
CA PHE A 200 1.25 0.53 5.22
C PHE A 200 2.64 0.64 4.61
N MET A 201 2.86 0.10 3.42
CA MET A 201 4.14 0.26 2.72
C MET A 201 4.32 1.71 2.25
N TYR A 202 3.34 2.29 1.55
CA TYR A 202 3.43 3.65 1.01
C TYR A 202 3.55 4.70 2.13
N THR A 203 2.71 4.61 3.17
CA THR A 203 2.77 5.49 4.36
C THR A 203 4.08 5.33 5.15
N LYS A 204 4.71 4.15 5.11
CA LYS A 204 6.05 3.98 5.70
C LYS A 204 7.15 4.71 4.91
N LEU A 205 6.96 4.92 3.60
CA LEU A 205 7.96 5.41 2.65
C LEU A 205 7.88 6.91 2.36
N GLY A 206 6.96 7.65 3.01
CA GLY A 206 6.80 9.10 2.81
C GLY A 206 5.40 9.54 2.37
N PHE A 207 4.60 8.62 1.83
CA PHE A 207 3.33 8.96 1.18
C PHE A 207 2.22 9.22 2.20
N ASN A 208 1.63 10.39 2.15
CA ASN A 208 0.47 10.78 2.94
C ASN A 208 -0.79 10.79 2.06
N LEU A 209 -1.97 10.65 2.67
CA LEU A 209 -3.24 10.81 1.95
C LEU A 209 -3.34 12.22 1.35
N ASP A 210 -3.64 12.31 0.05
CA ASP A 210 -3.78 13.57 -0.66
C ASP A 210 -5.09 13.59 -1.48
N ASP A 211 -6.21 13.82 -0.79
CA ASP A 211 -7.53 13.90 -1.42
C ASP A 211 -7.66 15.09 -2.42
N SER A 212 -6.66 15.98 -2.53
CA SER A 212 -6.66 17.07 -3.53
C SER A 212 -6.37 16.62 -4.97
N LEU A 213 -5.82 15.41 -5.12
CA LEU A 213 -5.58 14.72 -6.39
C LEU A 213 -6.86 14.08 -6.98
N ILE A 214 -7.95 14.05 -6.21
CA ILE A 214 -9.28 13.64 -6.67
C ILE A 214 -9.91 14.83 -7.40
N GLY A 215 -10.62 14.57 -8.49
CA GLY A 215 -11.44 15.60 -9.12
C GLY A 215 -12.42 15.07 -10.13
N GLU A 216 -13.07 15.99 -10.84
CA GLU A 216 -13.81 15.69 -12.06
C GLU A 216 -12.85 15.21 -13.17
N GLU A 217 -13.39 14.67 -14.26
CA GLU A 217 -12.63 13.94 -15.31
C GLU A 217 -11.35 14.69 -15.75
N GLY A 218 -10.22 13.99 -15.73
CA GLY A 218 -8.93 14.51 -16.20
C GLY A 218 -8.10 15.31 -15.18
N VAL A 219 -8.42 15.27 -13.89
CA VAL A 219 -7.68 16.01 -12.84
C VAL A 219 -6.35 15.36 -12.45
N CYS A 220 -6.40 14.17 -11.85
CA CYS A 220 -5.29 13.21 -11.71
C CYS A 220 -5.92 11.81 -11.71
N PHE A 221 -6.72 11.51 -10.68
CA PHE A 221 -7.35 10.22 -10.45
C PHE A 221 -8.88 10.34 -10.43
N ASP A 222 -9.57 9.45 -11.15
CA ASP A 222 -11.03 9.42 -11.28
C ASP A 222 -11.70 8.30 -10.45
N ASP A 223 -10.99 7.22 -10.09
CA ASP A 223 -11.55 6.12 -9.29
C ASP A 223 -11.64 6.47 -7.78
N PHE A 224 -12.83 6.90 -7.38
CA PHE A 224 -13.25 7.10 -5.98
C PHE A 224 -13.13 5.86 -5.06
N LEU A 225 -12.94 4.65 -5.61
CA LEU A 225 -12.65 3.42 -4.86
C LEU A 225 -11.17 3.28 -4.49
N HIS A 226 -10.30 4.16 -4.98
CA HIS A 226 -8.87 4.16 -4.73
C HIS A 226 -8.47 5.30 -3.78
N LEU A 227 -7.27 5.22 -3.21
CA LEU A 227 -6.75 6.17 -2.23
C LEU A 227 -5.52 6.89 -2.83
N PRO A 228 -5.64 8.16 -3.24
CA PRO A 228 -4.53 8.93 -3.76
C PRO A 228 -3.59 9.30 -2.63
N MET A 229 -2.29 9.20 -2.90
CA MET A 229 -1.27 9.52 -1.92
C MET A 229 -0.14 10.30 -2.57
N SER A 230 0.43 11.26 -1.84
CA SER A 230 1.57 12.05 -2.32
C SER A 230 2.71 12.10 -1.30
N VAL A 231 3.93 12.23 -1.80
CA VAL A 231 5.14 12.50 -1.02
C VAL A 231 5.89 13.68 -1.63
N THR A 232 6.27 14.64 -0.78
CA THR A 232 7.05 15.82 -1.19
C THR A 232 8.43 15.78 -0.54
N MET A 233 9.48 15.84 -1.36
CA MET A 233 10.87 15.57 -0.99
C MET A 233 11.74 16.84 -0.91
N ASN A 234 11.12 18.01 -0.75
CA ASN A 234 11.79 19.32 -0.76
C ASN A 234 12.68 19.62 0.47
N GLY A 235 12.63 18.81 1.53
CA GLY A 235 13.39 19.05 2.77
C GLY A 235 14.77 18.37 2.84
N ASP A 236 15.62 18.87 3.74
CA ASP A 236 16.99 18.33 3.98
C ASP A 236 17.00 16.93 4.61
N LYS A 237 15.87 16.48 5.19
CA LYS A 237 15.74 15.14 5.78
C LYS A 237 15.95 14.02 4.75
N PHE A 238 15.68 14.29 3.47
CA PHE A 238 15.73 13.32 2.36
C PHE A 238 17.17 13.10 1.84
N THR A 239 18.07 12.74 2.75
CA THR A 239 19.47 12.37 2.44
C THR A 239 19.56 11.02 1.72
N GLN A 240 20.69 10.71 1.06
CA GLN A 240 20.90 9.37 0.49
C GLN A 240 20.72 8.26 1.54
N GLN A 241 21.24 8.45 2.76
CA GLN A 241 21.06 7.48 3.85
C GLN A 241 19.59 7.33 4.25
N TYR A 242 18.78 8.39 4.20
CA TYR A 242 17.33 8.28 4.47
C TYR A 242 16.67 7.27 3.53
N PHE A 243 16.95 7.34 2.23
CA PHE A 243 16.40 6.39 1.25
C PHE A 243 16.94 4.97 1.45
N VAL A 244 18.23 4.81 1.76
CA VAL A 244 18.84 3.51 2.04
C VAL A 244 18.27 2.87 3.30
N ASP A 245 18.17 3.61 4.40
CA ASP A 245 17.54 3.18 5.65
C ASP A 245 16.09 2.76 5.42
N MET A 246 15.33 3.58 4.70
CA MET A 246 13.94 3.33 4.34
C MET A 246 13.75 2.02 3.55
N MET A 247 14.66 1.74 2.61
CA MET A 247 14.65 0.51 1.81
C MET A 247 15.14 -0.71 2.57
N VAL A 248 16.23 -0.61 3.34
CA VAL A 248 16.92 -1.76 3.93
C VAL A 248 16.33 -2.13 5.28
N ARG A 249 16.08 -1.15 6.17
CA ARG A 249 15.71 -1.39 7.56
C ARG A 249 14.27 -1.89 7.72
N SER A 250 14.07 -2.77 8.70
CA SER A 250 12.74 -3.22 9.12
C SER A 250 12.06 -2.19 10.05
N ASP A 251 12.84 -1.54 10.90
CA ASP A 251 12.40 -0.62 11.97
C ASP A 251 12.20 0.83 11.54
N PHE A 252 12.55 1.18 10.29
CA PHE A 252 12.31 2.52 9.73
C PHE A 252 10.86 2.98 9.92
N LYS A 253 10.66 4.26 10.24
CA LYS A 253 9.34 4.91 10.30
C LYS A 253 9.46 6.34 9.83
N GLN A 254 8.51 6.79 9.01
CA GLN A 254 8.28 8.22 8.80
C GLN A 254 7.83 8.87 10.11
N ALA A 255 8.28 10.10 10.37
CA ALA A 255 7.94 10.86 11.57
C ALA A 255 6.67 11.71 11.42
N ASP A 256 6.38 12.10 10.18
CA ASP A 256 5.33 13.04 9.75
C ASP A 256 4.26 12.33 8.90
N VAL A 257 3.66 11.29 9.48
CA VAL A 257 2.53 10.57 8.87
C VAL A 257 1.24 11.36 9.08
N VAL A 258 0.49 11.55 7.99
CA VAL A 258 -0.84 12.14 7.96
C VAL A 258 -1.83 11.07 7.50
N ASP A 259 -2.40 10.37 8.49
CA ASP A 259 -3.47 9.39 8.29
C ASP A 259 -4.70 9.80 9.13
N PRO A 260 -5.70 10.48 8.55
CA PRO A 260 -6.93 10.85 9.25
C PRO A 260 -7.75 9.67 9.77
N SER A 261 -7.54 8.45 9.25
CA SER A 261 -8.17 7.24 9.79
C SER A 261 -7.45 6.70 11.03
N GLY A 262 -6.18 7.07 11.23
CA GLY A 262 -5.32 6.50 12.27
C GLY A 262 -5.19 4.97 12.21
N ILE A 263 -5.43 4.35 11.04
CA ILE A 263 -5.20 2.92 10.79
C ILE A 263 -3.70 2.63 10.88
N TYR A 264 -2.86 3.53 10.37
CA TYR A 264 -1.40 3.35 10.36
C TYR A 264 -0.81 3.23 11.77
N ASP A 265 -1.26 4.04 12.73
CA ASP A 265 -0.77 4.03 14.11
C ASP A 265 -1.03 2.69 14.83
N LEU A 266 -2.06 1.96 14.40
CA LEU A 266 -2.44 0.66 14.96
C LEU A 266 -1.51 -0.47 14.48
N GLY A 267 -0.73 -0.24 13.42
CA GLY A 267 0.14 -1.26 12.84
C GLY A 267 -0.63 -2.36 12.10
N LEU A 268 0.13 -3.21 11.42
CA LEU A 268 -0.37 -4.43 10.78
C LEU A 268 -0.97 -5.41 11.81
N PRO A 269 -1.93 -6.26 11.41
CA PRO A 269 -2.59 -7.20 12.32
C PRO A 269 -1.59 -8.25 12.81
N LYS A 270 -1.86 -8.86 13.97
CA LYS A 270 -1.08 -10.02 14.43
C LYS A 270 -1.30 -11.19 13.46
N LYS A 271 -0.39 -12.16 13.44
CA LYS A 271 -0.64 -13.39 12.68
C LYS A 271 -1.79 -14.14 13.33
N GLU A 272 -2.57 -14.87 12.54
CA GLU A 272 -3.69 -15.68 13.05
C GLU A 272 -3.23 -16.68 14.13
N SER A 273 -2.00 -17.19 14.03
CA SER A 273 -1.34 -18.04 15.03
C SER A 273 -1.06 -17.36 16.39
N GLU A 274 -1.10 -16.02 16.46
CA GLU A 274 -0.76 -15.22 17.65
C GLU A 274 -2.00 -14.74 18.41
N ASP A 275 -3.15 -14.56 17.75
CA ASP A 275 -4.37 -14.01 18.35
C ASP A 275 -5.69 -14.68 17.92
N GLY A 276 -5.64 -15.75 17.13
CA GLY A 276 -6.81 -16.42 16.55
C GLY A 276 -7.51 -15.60 15.46
N GLY A 277 -6.78 -14.69 14.79
CA GLY A 277 -7.31 -13.86 13.70
C GLY A 277 -8.09 -12.64 14.17
N LYS A 278 -8.16 -12.38 15.49
CA LYS A 278 -8.99 -11.31 16.08
C LYS A 278 -8.63 -9.92 15.56
N SER A 279 -7.34 -9.56 15.57
CA SER A 279 -6.91 -8.24 15.07
C SER A 279 -7.11 -8.10 13.55
N SER A 280 -7.01 -9.19 12.79
CA SER A 280 -7.34 -9.22 11.35
C SER A 280 -8.83 -8.99 11.10
N ALA A 281 -9.71 -9.63 11.88
CA ALA A 281 -11.15 -9.40 11.79
C ALA A 281 -11.53 -7.95 12.16
N ILE A 282 -11.00 -7.40 13.25
CA ILE A 282 -11.27 -6.02 13.65
C ILE A 282 -10.74 -5.04 12.59
N GLN A 283 -9.53 -5.24 12.08
CA GLN A 283 -8.96 -4.36 11.05
C GLN A 283 -9.78 -4.38 9.75
N LYS A 284 -10.35 -5.53 9.35
CA LYS A 284 -11.25 -5.61 8.17
C LYS A 284 -12.49 -4.72 8.34
N GLU A 285 -13.09 -4.68 9.53
CA GLU A 285 -14.21 -3.78 9.81
C GLU A 285 -13.78 -2.30 9.88
N MET A 286 -12.61 -2.00 10.46
CA MET A 286 -12.06 -0.64 10.44
C MET A 286 -11.79 -0.14 9.01
N VAL A 287 -11.21 -0.99 8.16
CA VAL A 287 -10.96 -0.72 6.73
C VAL A 287 -12.26 -0.40 5.98
N LYS A 288 -13.33 -1.16 6.22
CA LYS A 288 -14.66 -0.90 5.64
C LYS A 288 -15.19 0.48 6.10
N LEU A 289 -15.18 0.76 7.40
CA LEU A 289 -15.66 2.03 7.93
C LEU A 289 -14.83 3.22 7.42
N ALA A 290 -13.50 3.10 7.35
CA ALA A 290 -12.62 4.15 6.85
C ALA A 290 -12.87 4.46 5.35
N ASN A 291 -13.11 3.43 4.53
CA ASN A 291 -13.51 3.61 3.14
C ASN A 291 -14.85 4.36 3.02
N ILE A 292 -15.86 3.99 3.82
CA ILE A 292 -17.18 4.64 3.81
C ILE A 292 -17.07 6.09 4.32
N LEU A 293 -16.39 6.32 5.44
CA LEU A 293 -16.14 7.65 6.02
C LEU A 293 -15.47 8.57 5.00
N ARG A 294 -14.42 8.09 4.31
CA ARG A 294 -13.74 8.86 3.27
C ARG A 294 -14.68 9.19 2.11
N LYS A 295 -15.46 8.24 1.61
CA LYS A 295 -16.42 8.50 0.51
C LYS A 295 -17.41 9.60 0.89
N ILE A 296 -17.98 9.55 2.10
CA ILE A 296 -18.90 10.59 2.58
C ILE A 296 -18.18 11.95 2.70
N LYS A 297 -16.96 11.98 3.27
CA LYS A 297 -16.19 13.21 3.46
C LYS A 297 -15.76 13.89 2.16
N VAL A 298 -15.31 13.12 1.17
CA VAL A 298 -14.79 13.65 -0.11
C VAL A 298 -15.93 14.12 -1.02
N PHE A 299 -17.04 13.36 -1.11
CA PHE A 299 -18.08 13.59 -2.12
C PHE A 299 -19.40 14.17 -1.57
N GLY A 300 -19.55 14.28 -0.24
CA GLY A 300 -20.77 14.76 0.40
C GLY A 300 -21.97 13.85 0.13
N THR A 301 -23.19 14.41 0.01
CA THR A 301 -24.38 13.61 -0.38
C THR A 301 -24.54 13.42 -1.89
N LYS A 302 -23.78 14.14 -2.72
CA LYS A 302 -24.03 14.18 -4.16
C LYS A 302 -23.50 12.90 -4.83
N TYR A 303 -24.43 12.03 -5.20
CA TYR A 303 -24.21 10.86 -6.07
C TYR A 303 -23.29 9.75 -5.54
N ILE A 304 -23.19 9.53 -4.21
CA ILE A 304 -22.54 8.29 -3.75
C ILE A 304 -23.41 7.07 -4.07
N ILE A 305 -22.97 6.29 -5.07
CA ILE A 305 -23.40 4.91 -5.27
C ILE A 305 -22.48 4.05 -4.41
N PHE A 306 -22.96 3.62 -3.25
CA PHE A 306 -22.26 2.61 -2.46
C PHE A 306 -22.42 1.23 -3.13
N PRO A 307 -21.32 0.46 -3.29
CA PRO A 307 -21.39 -0.98 -3.51
C PRO A 307 -22.33 -1.67 -2.52
N GLN A 308 -22.96 -2.76 -2.93
CA GLN A 308 -24.00 -3.42 -2.12
C GLN A 308 -23.48 -3.87 -0.74
N ASP A 309 -22.22 -4.33 -0.64
CA ASP A 309 -21.56 -4.71 0.62
C ASP A 309 -21.38 -3.52 1.57
N GLU A 310 -20.98 -2.36 1.06
CA GLU A 310 -20.88 -1.11 1.83
C GLU A 310 -22.26 -0.59 2.26
N TRP A 311 -23.28 -0.75 1.41
CA TRP A 311 -24.64 -0.32 1.71
C TRP A 311 -25.35 -1.19 2.75
N GLU A 312 -25.10 -2.50 2.79
CA GLU A 312 -25.58 -3.35 3.89
C GLU A 312 -24.95 -2.94 5.24
N ILE A 313 -23.64 -2.60 5.26
CA ILE A 313 -22.98 -2.09 6.46
C ILE A 313 -23.64 -0.80 6.94
N ILE A 314 -23.86 0.17 6.04
CA ILE A 314 -24.52 1.43 6.38
C ILE A 314 -25.92 1.15 6.95
N LYS A 315 -26.73 0.30 6.31
CA LYS A 315 -28.09 -0.04 6.79
C LYS A 315 -28.13 -0.68 8.18
N GLU A 316 -27.11 -1.45 8.55
CA GLU A 316 -27.08 -2.09 9.86
C GLU A 316 -26.72 -1.13 11.01
N MET A 317 -26.20 0.07 10.71
CA MET A 317 -25.88 1.10 11.72
C MET A 317 -27.13 1.59 12.47
N PRO A 318 -27.03 1.83 13.79
CA PRO A 318 -28.15 2.35 14.60
C PRO A 318 -28.75 3.65 14.07
N PHE A 319 -27.95 4.57 13.52
CA PHE A 319 -28.42 5.80 12.88
C PHE A 319 -29.19 5.53 11.59
N ALA A 320 -28.71 4.64 10.72
CA ALA A 320 -29.42 4.32 9.49
C ALA A 320 -30.81 3.72 9.78
N LYS A 321 -30.89 2.88 10.81
CA LYS A 321 -32.13 2.32 11.36
C LYS A 321 -33.07 3.34 12.02
N LYS A 322 -32.62 4.57 12.32
CA LYS A 322 -33.43 5.63 12.93
C LYS A 322 -33.75 6.78 11.97
N SER A 323 -32.81 7.12 11.10
CA SER A 323 -32.77 8.38 10.34
C SER A 323 -32.78 8.17 8.83
N ILE A 324 -32.27 7.03 8.34
CA ILE A 324 -32.26 6.66 6.92
C ILE A 324 -33.44 5.70 6.64
N PHE A 325 -34.60 5.98 7.24
CA PHE A 325 -35.84 5.30 6.88
C PHE A 325 -36.30 5.80 5.51
N ILE A 326 -35.80 5.10 4.50
CA ILE A 326 -36.11 5.22 3.08
C ILE A 326 -37.63 5.29 2.89
N ASN A 327 -38.10 6.37 2.25
CA ASN A 327 -39.34 6.36 1.46
C ASN A 327 -39.23 5.22 0.44
N LYS A 328 -39.69 4.01 0.77
CA LYS A 328 -39.68 2.87 -0.15
C LYS A 328 -40.69 3.14 -1.28
N PRO A 329 -40.28 3.37 -2.54
CA PRO A 329 -41.19 3.22 -3.65
C PRO A 329 -41.47 1.72 -3.75
N ARG A 330 -42.72 1.29 -3.53
CA ARG A 330 -43.08 -0.13 -3.35
C ARG A 330 -42.93 -1.01 -4.62
N SER A 331 -42.40 -0.49 -5.73
CA SER A 331 -42.74 -1.01 -7.07
C SER A 331 -41.65 -0.98 -8.16
N GLN A 332 -40.34 -0.97 -7.85
CA GLN A 332 -39.31 -1.20 -8.88
C GLN A 332 -38.16 -2.14 -8.43
N PRO A 333 -37.85 -3.21 -9.19
CA PRO A 333 -36.87 -4.22 -8.79
C PRO A 333 -35.40 -3.81 -9.02
N ASN A 334 -35.11 -2.90 -9.97
CA ASN A 334 -33.76 -2.57 -10.41
C ASN A 334 -33.28 -1.19 -9.92
N PHE A 335 -33.30 -0.96 -8.61
CA PHE A 335 -32.78 0.27 -8.02
C PHE A 335 -31.29 0.15 -7.66
N SER A 336 -30.42 0.87 -8.39
CA SER A 336 -29.17 1.35 -7.80
C SER A 336 -29.53 2.35 -6.70
N LYS A 337 -29.25 1.98 -5.44
CA LYS A 337 -29.78 2.70 -4.27
C LYS A 337 -28.98 3.98 -4.01
N LYS A 338 -29.29 5.03 -4.77
CA LYS A 338 -28.80 6.40 -4.51
C LYS A 338 -29.22 6.83 -3.11
N VAL A 339 -28.24 7.21 -2.31
CA VAL A 339 -28.46 7.75 -0.97
C VAL A 339 -28.84 9.22 -1.09
N ASN A 340 -30.10 9.50 -1.41
CA ASN A 340 -30.67 10.85 -1.31
C ASN A 340 -30.91 11.21 0.17
N ALA A 341 -29.86 11.15 0.99
CA ALA A 341 -29.88 11.74 2.33
C ALA A 341 -29.98 13.26 2.20
N LYS A 342 -30.82 13.88 3.03
CA LYS A 342 -30.75 15.34 3.21
C LYS A 342 -29.34 15.69 3.70
N PRO A 343 -28.72 16.80 3.24
CA PRO A 343 -27.39 17.23 3.72
C PRO A 343 -27.31 17.31 5.25
N GLU A 344 -28.41 17.73 5.91
CA GLU A 344 -28.61 17.77 7.36
C GLU A 344 -28.33 16.43 8.10
N LEU A 345 -28.40 15.29 7.40
CA LEU A 345 -28.21 13.95 7.98
C LEU A 345 -26.77 13.43 7.83
N VAL A 346 -25.87 14.17 7.16
CA VAL A 346 -24.47 13.73 6.95
C VAL A 346 -23.65 13.85 8.22
N GLU A 347 -23.62 15.02 8.86
CA GLU A 347 -22.80 15.23 10.06
C GLU A 347 -23.19 14.24 11.18
N PRO A 348 -24.47 14.00 11.50
CA PRO A 348 -24.84 12.99 12.50
C PRO A 348 -24.44 11.55 12.13
N LEU A 349 -24.40 11.21 10.83
CA LEU A 349 -23.93 9.91 10.34
C LEU A 349 -22.41 9.79 10.47
N LEU A 350 -21.66 10.81 10.06
CA LEU A 350 -20.20 10.89 10.21
C LEU A 350 -19.80 10.78 11.68
N ASP A 351 -20.50 11.48 12.56
CA ASP A 351 -20.34 11.42 14.01
C ASP A 351 -20.56 10.02 14.59
N GLU A 352 -21.61 9.30 14.16
CA GLU A 352 -21.85 7.94 14.63
C GLU A 352 -20.81 6.95 14.09
N MET A 353 -20.48 7.05 12.81
CA MET A 353 -19.43 6.24 12.20
C MET A 353 -18.06 6.48 12.84
N GLY A 354 -17.75 7.72 13.22
CA GLY A 354 -16.55 8.07 13.99
C GLY A 354 -16.52 7.40 15.36
N ARG A 355 -17.63 7.45 16.11
CA ARG A 355 -17.76 6.77 17.42
C ARG A 355 -17.58 5.25 17.32
N ASP A 356 -18.18 4.61 16.30
CA ASP A 356 -18.03 3.17 16.07
C ASP A 356 -16.60 2.81 15.62
N PHE A 357 -15.97 3.65 14.80
CA PHE A 357 -14.58 3.49 14.43
C PHE A 357 -13.64 3.59 15.64
N ASP A 358 -13.83 4.58 16.53
CA ASP A 358 -13.08 4.73 17.78
C ASP A 358 -13.32 3.59 18.79
N LYS A 359 -14.50 2.96 18.75
CA LYS A 359 -14.77 1.73 19.49
C LYS A 359 -13.95 0.57 18.93
N LEU A 360 -13.98 0.34 17.61
CA LEU A 360 -13.13 -0.68 16.97
C LEU A 360 -11.63 -0.44 17.21
N LYS A 361 -11.18 0.82 17.18
CA LYS A 361 -9.81 1.22 17.50
C LYS A 361 -9.40 0.77 18.91
N ARG A 362 -10.28 0.98 19.90
CA ARG A 362 -10.07 0.53 21.29
C ARG A 362 -10.12 -0.99 21.45
N ASP A 363 -10.97 -1.68 20.69
CA ASP A 363 -11.05 -3.15 20.70
C ASP A 363 -9.82 -3.79 20.03
N TYR A 364 -9.34 -3.20 18.93
CA TYR A 364 -8.11 -3.60 18.25
C TYR A 364 -6.90 -3.51 19.19
N MET A 365 -6.73 -2.37 19.87
CA MET A 365 -5.59 -2.15 20.76
C MET A 365 -5.63 -3.08 21.98
N ARG A 366 -6.82 -3.35 22.54
CA ARG A 366 -7.01 -4.39 23.55
C ARG A 366 -6.65 -5.79 23.02
N SER A 367 -6.98 -6.13 21.76
CA SER A 367 -6.55 -7.39 21.13
C SER A 367 -5.02 -7.50 20.95
N LYS A 368 -4.32 -6.36 20.85
CA LYS A 368 -2.85 -6.32 20.85
C LYS A 368 -2.24 -6.55 22.23
N GLY A 369 -3.01 -6.38 23.31
CA GLY A 369 -2.50 -6.34 24.69
C GLY A 369 -1.97 -4.96 25.08
N ILE A 370 -2.49 -3.91 24.44
CA ILE A 370 -2.17 -2.51 24.77
C ILE A 370 -3.35 -1.97 25.58
N ASP A 371 -3.13 -1.76 26.88
CA ASP A 371 -4.09 -1.10 27.75
C ASP A 371 -4.22 0.37 27.35
N ILE A 372 -5.36 0.71 26.75
CA ILE A 372 -5.76 2.10 26.58
C ILE A 372 -6.41 2.53 27.91
N PRO A 373 -5.87 3.55 28.61
CA PRO A 373 -6.59 4.14 29.72
C PRO A 373 -7.94 4.62 29.20
N LEU A 374 -9.02 4.29 29.90
CA LEU A 374 -10.36 4.75 29.52
C LEU A 374 -10.29 6.26 29.25
N THR A 375 -10.57 6.65 28.01
CA THR A 375 -10.77 8.07 27.67
C THR A 375 -11.69 8.62 28.73
N PRO A 376 -11.33 9.68 29.47
CA PRO A 376 -12.19 10.20 30.52
C PRO A 376 -13.54 10.44 29.88
N THR A 377 -14.54 9.62 30.24
CA THR A 377 -15.89 9.80 29.75
C THR A 377 -16.21 11.22 30.13
N ALA A 378 -16.52 12.07 29.15
CA ALA A 378 -16.80 13.47 29.41
C ALA A 378 -17.96 13.50 30.40
N GLN A 379 -17.62 13.68 31.67
CA GLN A 379 -18.58 14.09 32.65
C GLN A 379 -18.92 15.50 32.18
N LEU A 380 -20.06 15.60 31.49
CA LEU A 380 -20.83 16.82 31.59
C LEU A 380 -21.18 16.95 33.06
N GLU A 381 -20.23 17.48 33.84
CA GLU A 381 -20.56 18.30 34.98
C GLU A 381 -21.47 19.37 34.39
N VAL A 382 -22.76 19.20 34.65
CA VAL A 382 -23.77 20.21 34.39
C VAL A 382 -23.42 21.34 35.34
N ILE A 383 -22.53 22.23 34.89
CA ILE A 383 -22.31 23.52 35.55
C ILE A 383 -23.69 24.18 35.53
N PRO A 384 -24.34 24.37 36.70
CA PRO A 384 -25.61 25.07 36.72
C PRO A 384 -25.34 26.47 36.19
N LYS A 385 -26.14 26.89 35.20
CA LYS A 385 -26.11 28.28 34.72
C LYS A 385 -26.49 29.18 35.90
N ALA A 386 -25.50 29.78 36.54
CA ALA A 386 -25.72 30.93 37.38
C ALA A 386 -26.21 32.06 36.47
N GLU A 387 -27.26 32.75 36.92
CA GLU A 387 -27.91 33.83 36.19
C GLU A 387 -27.02 35.08 36.28
N GLU A 388 -26.40 35.49 35.18
CA GLU A 388 -25.86 36.85 35.07
C GLU A 388 -27.02 37.77 34.65
N GLU A 389 -27.61 38.44 35.64
CA GLU A 389 -28.63 39.47 35.41
C GLU A 389 -28.05 40.70 34.72
N LEU A 390 -28.87 41.25 33.81
CA LEU A 390 -28.72 42.57 33.21
C LEU A 390 -28.46 43.65 34.27
N ILE A 391 -27.42 44.47 34.05
CA ILE A 391 -27.44 45.87 34.47
C ILE A 391 -27.26 46.74 33.22
N LEU A 392 -28.21 47.65 33.00
CA LEU A 392 -28.39 48.38 31.74
C LEU A 392 -28.52 49.88 32.03
N ALA A 393 -27.39 50.58 32.04
CA ALA A 393 -27.19 52.03 31.95
C ALA A 393 -25.67 52.24 31.68
N GLU A 394 -25.17 53.28 31.01
CA GLU A 394 -25.70 54.64 30.87
C GLU A 394 -25.23 55.31 29.56
N THR A 395 -26.04 56.21 29.02
CA THR A 395 -25.81 57.03 27.82
C THR A 395 -24.72 58.10 27.98
N VAL A 396 -23.82 58.28 26.99
CA VAL A 396 -23.29 59.61 26.56
C VAL A 396 -23.02 59.65 25.04
N ALA A 397 -23.24 60.83 24.45
CA ALA A 397 -23.36 61.23 23.05
C ALA A 397 -22.20 61.00 22.06
N LEU A 398 -22.60 60.98 20.77
CA LEU A 398 -21.82 61.34 19.56
C LEU A 398 -21.34 62.81 19.59
N PRO A 399 -20.28 63.18 18.83
CA PRO A 399 -20.54 63.87 17.56
C PRO A 399 -19.54 63.63 16.39
N THR A 400 -20.11 63.61 15.18
CA THR A 400 -19.60 64.14 13.87
C THR A 400 -18.20 63.84 13.32
N THR A 401 -18.21 63.40 12.06
CA THR A 401 -17.16 63.42 10.99
C THR A 401 -16.75 64.86 10.59
N PRO A 402 -15.76 65.15 9.68
CA PRO A 402 -15.20 64.29 8.60
C PRO A 402 -13.70 64.38 8.23
N SER A 403 -13.29 63.46 7.33
CA SER A 403 -12.30 63.56 6.23
C SER A 403 -11.01 64.39 6.39
N GLU A 404 -9.82 63.74 6.23
CA GLU A 404 -8.90 64.07 5.13
C GLU A 404 -7.72 63.09 4.88
N THR A 405 -7.08 63.32 3.73
CA THR A 405 -6.12 62.55 2.91
C THR A 405 -4.75 62.11 3.46
N LEU A 406 -4.19 61.06 2.81
CA LEU A 406 -2.77 60.76 2.52
C LEU A 406 -1.67 61.02 3.58
N LYS A 407 -0.91 59.96 3.91
CA LYS A 407 0.49 59.79 3.44
C LYS A 407 1.11 58.42 3.75
N LYS A 408 2.07 58.02 2.90
CA LYS A 408 2.98 56.88 3.11
C LYS A 408 3.95 57.16 4.26
N THR A 409 4.26 56.17 5.11
CA THR A 409 5.67 55.88 5.47
C THR A 409 5.85 54.41 5.90
N THR A 410 6.98 53.84 5.51
CA THR A 410 7.48 52.51 5.92
C THR A 410 7.88 52.45 7.40
N GLN A 411 7.68 51.29 8.04
CA GLN A 411 8.70 50.78 8.96
C GLN A 411 8.76 49.24 9.00
N LYS A 412 9.99 48.72 9.04
CA LYS A 412 10.29 47.30 9.20
C LYS A 412 10.02 46.88 10.64
N GLN A 413 9.43 45.70 10.85
CA GLN A 413 9.74 44.90 12.05
C GLN A 413 10.42 43.61 11.63
N LEU A 414 11.72 43.56 11.92
CA LEU A 414 12.59 42.42 11.73
C LEU A 414 12.47 41.56 12.99
N ILE A 415 11.76 40.43 12.95
CA ILE A 415 11.75 39.49 14.08
C ILE A 415 12.99 38.59 13.99
N THR A 416 14.09 39.07 14.54
CA THR A 416 15.25 38.24 14.88
C THR A 416 14.94 37.39 16.09
N MET A 417 14.78 36.07 15.92
CA MET A 417 14.85 35.13 17.04
C MET A 417 16.18 34.38 17.05
N SER A 418 16.92 34.65 18.12
CA SER A 418 18.25 34.16 18.47
C SER A 418 18.40 32.64 18.36
N MET A 419 19.48 32.20 17.69
CA MET A 419 19.99 30.83 17.82
C MET A 419 20.81 30.69 19.11
N MET A 420 20.59 29.61 19.86
CA MET A 420 21.49 29.16 20.93
C MET A 420 21.93 27.71 20.67
N PRO A 421 23.24 27.41 20.59
CA PRO A 421 23.73 26.10 20.17
C PRO A 421 23.76 25.09 21.33
N ARG A 422 23.27 23.86 21.10
CA ARG A 422 23.52 22.76 22.05
C ARG A 422 24.92 22.19 21.85
N ARG A 423 25.74 22.36 22.89
CA ARG A 423 27.14 21.91 22.99
C ARG A 423 27.30 20.42 22.68
N THR A 424 28.40 20.15 21.97
CA THR A 424 29.07 18.86 21.89
C THR A 424 29.66 18.45 23.24
N THR A 425 29.64 17.16 23.56
CA THR A 425 30.59 16.54 24.49
C THR A 425 31.22 15.31 23.81
N ARG A 426 32.53 15.39 23.59
CA ARG A 426 33.35 14.34 22.95
C ARG A 426 34.64 14.14 23.72
N THR A 427 34.73 13.04 24.46
CA THR A 427 35.97 12.36 24.92
C THR A 427 35.52 11.03 25.56
N ARG A 428 36.24 9.90 25.48
CA ARG A 428 37.67 9.70 25.18
C ARG A 428 37.89 8.29 24.57
N LYS A 429 38.84 8.13 23.65
CA LYS A 429 39.42 6.80 23.29
C LYS A 429 40.45 6.39 24.35
N THR A 430 40.64 5.08 24.57
CA THR A 430 41.98 4.42 24.55
C THR A 430 41.92 2.89 24.65
N THR A 431 42.76 2.21 23.83
CA THR A 431 43.40 0.87 24.03
C THR A 431 42.55 -0.35 24.42
N SER A 432 42.46 -1.44 23.64
CA SER A 432 43.51 -2.36 23.12
C SER A 432 44.17 -3.27 24.19
N LYS A 433 43.78 -4.57 24.21
CA LYS A 433 44.66 -5.75 24.01
C LYS A 433 43.94 -7.10 24.24
N HIS A 434 44.45 -8.16 23.59
CA HIS A 434 44.08 -9.56 23.81
C HIS A 434 44.26 -10.03 25.26
N LYS A 435 43.43 -10.99 25.69
CA LYS A 435 43.89 -12.37 26.04
C LYS A 435 42.74 -13.32 26.40
N THR A 436 42.74 -14.49 25.77
CA THR A 436 42.10 -15.71 26.31
C THR A 436 42.87 -16.18 27.56
N PRO A 437 42.22 -16.90 28.49
CA PRO A 437 42.72 -18.26 28.72
C PRO A 437 41.64 -19.31 28.99
N THR A 438 41.95 -20.54 28.58
CA THR A 438 41.34 -21.79 29.07
C THR A 438 41.84 -22.12 30.48
N SER A 439 40.99 -22.62 31.38
CA SER A 439 41.23 -23.89 32.09
C SER A 439 40.04 -24.36 32.93
N LYS A 440 40.02 -25.68 33.16
CA LYS A 440 39.03 -26.45 33.92
C LYS A 440 39.16 -26.22 35.43
N GLN A 441 38.06 -26.32 36.18
CA GLN A 441 38.07 -27.07 37.45
C GLN A 441 36.70 -27.64 37.87
N ARG A 442 36.73 -28.93 38.25
CA ARG A 442 35.77 -29.68 39.09
C ARG A 442 36.11 -29.35 40.58
N THR A 443 35.34 -29.57 41.66
CA THR A 443 34.13 -30.40 41.97
C THR A 443 33.46 -29.83 43.28
N PRO A 444 32.95 -30.58 44.30
CA PRO A 444 31.51 -30.88 44.47
C PRO A 444 30.90 -30.50 45.86
N SER A 445 29.56 -30.47 45.99
CA SER A 445 28.91 -30.47 47.32
C SER A 445 27.57 -31.24 47.44
N LYS A 446 27.68 -32.44 48.00
CA LYS A 446 26.82 -33.08 49.04
C LYS A 446 25.28 -32.88 49.04
N ARG A 447 24.59 -33.99 48.69
CA ARG A 447 23.44 -34.63 49.39
C ARG A 447 22.72 -33.87 50.53
N ARG A 448 21.39 -33.85 50.44
CA ARG A 448 20.49 -34.37 51.51
C ARG A 448 19.34 -35.20 50.91
N ARG A 449 19.14 -36.43 51.43
CA ARG A 449 17.86 -37.19 51.43
C ARG A 449 17.27 -37.01 52.85
N THR A 450 15.97 -37.16 53.13
CA THR A 450 15.10 -38.38 53.17
C THR A 450 13.67 -37.92 53.59
N PRO A 451 12.63 -38.79 53.81
CA PRO A 451 12.44 -40.21 53.49
C PRO A 451 11.13 -40.52 52.71
N SER A 452 10.90 -41.81 52.44
CA SER A 452 9.75 -42.41 51.74
C SER A 452 8.68 -43.06 52.65
N LYS A 453 7.43 -43.12 52.17
CA LYS A 453 6.41 -44.20 52.32
C LYS A 453 5.44 -44.08 51.11
N GLN A 454 4.66 -45.06 50.61
CA GLN A 454 4.62 -46.53 50.57
C GLN A 454 3.73 -46.88 49.32
N LYS A 455 4.05 -47.81 48.39
CA LYS A 455 3.69 -49.26 48.36
C LYS A 455 2.27 -49.58 48.88
N THR A 456 1.35 -50.30 48.21
CA THR A 456 1.30 -51.19 47.00
C THR A 456 -0.20 -51.63 46.78
N PRO A 457 -0.63 -52.61 45.91
CA PRO A 457 -0.07 -53.26 44.70
C PRO A 457 -1.06 -53.54 43.50
N SER A 458 -0.48 -53.95 42.35
CA SER A 458 -0.92 -54.98 41.34
C SER A 458 -2.34 -54.97 40.71
N LYS A 459 -2.50 -55.22 39.38
CA LYS A 459 -2.25 -56.53 38.71
C LYS A 459 -2.09 -56.47 37.16
N GLN A 460 -1.19 -57.36 36.67
CA GLN A 460 -1.19 -58.13 35.39
C GLN A 460 -1.22 -57.38 34.03
N LYS A 461 -0.23 -57.51 33.11
CA LYS A 461 0.28 -58.69 32.32
C LYS A 461 -0.76 -59.19 31.27
N THR A 462 -0.49 -59.49 29.98
CA THR A 462 0.68 -59.56 29.05
C THR A 462 0.15 -59.79 27.58
N PRO A 463 0.86 -60.30 26.53
CA PRO A 463 1.93 -59.69 25.70
C PRO A 463 1.85 -59.92 24.14
N SER A 464 2.91 -59.51 23.40
CA SER A 464 3.35 -59.98 22.04
C SER A 464 2.61 -59.44 20.79
N LYS A 465 3.17 -59.34 19.56
CA LYS A 465 4.33 -59.97 18.85
C LYS A 465 5.13 -58.94 18.01
N LYS A 466 6.47 -58.96 18.01
CA LYS A 466 7.43 -59.45 16.96
C LYS A 466 7.38 -58.83 15.53
N THR A 467 8.50 -58.22 15.16
CA THR A 467 9.09 -57.89 13.82
C THR A 467 9.41 -59.16 12.97
N PRO A 468 9.81 -59.13 11.65
CA PRO A 468 10.91 -58.30 11.10
C PRO A 468 10.94 -57.88 9.58
N THR A 469 11.88 -56.97 9.27
CA THR A 469 12.66 -56.67 8.03
C THR A 469 12.34 -57.27 6.63
N SER A 470 12.54 -56.45 5.59
CA SER A 470 13.32 -56.84 4.38
C SER A 470 13.96 -55.63 3.64
N LYS A 471 14.87 -55.88 2.69
CA LYS A 471 15.61 -54.90 1.85
C LYS A 471 15.36 -55.17 0.35
N ARG A 472 15.46 -54.15 -0.52
CA ARG A 472 15.88 -54.08 -1.96
C ARG A 472 15.36 -52.74 -2.52
N SER A 473 16.09 -51.82 -3.16
CA SER A 473 16.99 -51.84 -4.35
C SER A 473 16.27 -51.99 -5.71
N HIS A 474 16.03 -50.89 -6.43
CA HIS A 474 16.56 -50.65 -7.79
C HIS A 474 16.14 -49.28 -8.37
N ASP A 475 16.92 -48.91 -9.39
CA ASP A 475 17.03 -47.73 -10.26
C ASP A 475 15.76 -47.08 -10.87
N ASP A 476 16.02 -45.87 -11.39
CA ASP A 476 15.44 -45.20 -12.57
C ASP A 476 14.08 -45.64 -13.13
N MET A 477 13.17 -44.65 -13.26
CA MET A 477 12.77 -44.21 -14.60
C MET A 477 12.10 -42.83 -14.62
N ARG A 478 12.31 -42.12 -15.74
CA ARG A 478 11.56 -40.91 -16.12
C ARG A 478 10.06 -41.20 -16.23
N THR A 479 9.20 -40.30 -15.75
CA THR A 479 7.78 -40.29 -16.13
C THR A 479 7.41 -38.99 -16.83
N ILE A 480 7.40 -39.03 -18.16
CA ILE A 480 6.78 -37.99 -18.99
C ILE A 480 5.26 -38.11 -18.82
N ARG A 481 4.59 -37.05 -18.35
CA ARG A 481 3.12 -37.01 -18.35
C ARG A 481 2.61 -36.50 -19.69
N THR A 482 2.11 -37.41 -20.50
CA THR A 482 1.29 -37.09 -21.69
C THR A 482 -0.06 -36.53 -21.26
N ILE A 483 -0.37 -35.31 -21.71
CA ILE A 483 -1.71 -34.72 -21.56
C ILE A 483 -2.57 -35.18 -22.75
N ARG A 484 -3.72 -35.79 -22.46
CA ARG A 484 -4.72 -36.16 -23.48
C ARG A 484 -5.48 -34.91 -23.93
N THR A 485 -5.39 -34.58 -25.22
CA THR A 485 -6.29 -33.63 -25.88
C THR A 485 -7.64 -34.29 -26.17
N TYR A 486 -8.73 -33.66 -25.72
CA TYR A 486 -10.09 -34.00 -26.16
C TYR A 486 -10.47 -33.15 -27.38
N ASN A 487 -10.66 -33.80 -28.53
CA ASN A 487 -11.19 -33.16 -29.73
C ASN A 487 -12.72 -33.17 -29.70
N THR A 488 -13.35 -32.00 -29.71
CA THR A 488 -14.78 -31.84 -30.02
C THR A 488 -14.96 -31.23 -31.40
N ARG A 489 -15.33 -32.07 -32.38
CA ARG A 489 -15.80 -31.63 -33.69
C ARG A 489 -17.03 -30.73 -33.53
N LYS A 490 -17.04 -29.57 -34.20
CA LYS A 490 -18.28 -28.98 -34.72
C LYS A 490 -18.21 -28.86 -36.24
N ARG A 491 -19.39 -28.93 -36.85
CA ARG A 491 -19.66 -29.39 -38.20
C ARG A 491 -19.93 -28.20 -39.10
N THR A 492 -19.19 -28.06 -40.19
CA THR A 492 -19.49 -27.10 -41.26
C THR A 492 -20.74 -27.51 -42.02
N GLN A 493 -21.59 -26.54 -42.35
CA GLN A 493 -22.54 -26.60 -43.45
C GLN A 493 -22.46 -25.27 -44.22
N ALA A 494 -21.90 -25.32 -45.43
CA ALA A 494 -22.44 -24.57 -46.57
C ALA A 494 -23.62 -25.39 -47.11
N THR A 495 -24.62 -24.88 -47.82
CA THR A 495 -24.69 -23.88 -48.91
C THR A 495 -26.10 -23.25 -48.81
N GLN A 496 -26.59 -22.26 -49.59
CA GLN A 496 -26.41 -21.95 -51.01
C GLN A 496 -26.95 -20.53 -51.29
N ALA A 497 -26.63 -19.95 -52.44
CA ALA A 497 -27.26 -18.74 -52.94
C ALA A 497 -27.87 -19.00 -54.33
N GLY A 498 -28.99 -18.34 -54.64
CA GLY A 498 -29.51 -18.19 -56.00
C GLY A 498 -30.94 -18.72 -56.22
N LEU A 499 -31.88 -17.76 -56.37
CA LEU A 499 -33.27 -17.86 -56.84
C LEU A 499 -34.26 -18.66 -55.97
#